data_AF-A0A936E015-F1
#
_entry.id   AF-A0A936E015-F1
#
_cell.length_a   1.000
_cell.length_b   1.000
_cell.length_c   1.000
_cell.angle_alpha   90.00
_cell.angle_beta   90.00
_cell.angle_gamma   90.00
#
_symmetry.space_group_name_H-M   'P 1'
#
loop_
_entity.id
_entity.type
_entity.pdbx_description
1 polymer ?
#
loop_
_entity_poly.entity_id
_entity_poly.type
_entity_poly.pdbx_seq_one_letter_code
_entity_poly.pdbx_strand_id
1 'polypeptide(L)'
;MDNTVSPNSNPVGHLLEADELFCHQIMDSFACVGTTDRDWTEKVCAMAMARDGSLQLGFGLGKYPNRNVMDCYAGISRGKEQITVRASRQLAQAKPDGNRTDSL
;
A
#
# COMPACT_ATOMS: atom_id res chain seq x y z
N MET A 1 -23.80 20.60 -7.43
CA MET A 1 -22.71 20.64 -6.43
C MET A 1 -22.04 21.98 -6.60
N ASP A 2 -22.17 22.82 -5.58
CA ASP A 2 -21.62 24.17 -5.58
C ASP A 2 -20.16 24.10 -5.13
N ASN A 3 -19.24 24.54 -6.00
CA ASN A 3 -17.81 24.62 -5.74
C ASN A 3 -17.39 26.05 -5.37
N THR A 4 -18.25 26.83 -4.70
CA THR A 4 -17.82 28.11 -4.12
C THR A 4 -16.84 27.87 -2.96
N VAL A 5 -15.55 28.10 -3.23
CA VAL A 5 -14.50 28.15 -2.23
C VAL A 5 -14.63 29.47 -1.47
N SER A 6 -14.98 29.40 -0.18
CA SER A 6 -15.06 30.58 0.69
C SER A 6 -13.66 31.21 0.83
N PRO A 7 -13.51 32.54 0.86
CA PRO A 7 -12.20 33.19 1.01
C PRO A 7 -11.46 32.83 2.30
N ASN A 8 -12.13 32.18 3.27
CA ASN A 8 -11.55 31.67 4.51
C ASN A 8 -11.42 30.14 4.55
N SER A 9 -11.75 29.42 3.47
CA SER A 9 -11.60 27.96 3.45
C SER A 9 -10.13 27.58 3.24
N ASN A 10 -9.73 26.46 3.84
CA ASN A 10 -8.43 25.85 3.58
C ASN A 10 -8.22 25.74 2.05
N PRO A 11 -7.09 26.23 1.49
CA PRO A 11 -6.82 26.08 0.07
C PRO A 11 -6.69 24.62 -0.37
N VAL A 12 -6.53 23.69 0.58
CA VAL A 12 -6.53 22.24 0.36
C VAL A 12 -7.96 21.71 0.36
N GLY A 13 -8.28 20.87 -0.64
CA GLY A 13 -9.57 20.18 -0.73
C GLY A 13 -9.87 19.30 0.48
N HIS A 14 -11.14 18.91 0.62
CA HIS A 14 -11.54 18.00 1.69
C HIS A 14 -10.88 16.63 1.53
N LEU A 15 -10.45 16.04 2.64
CA LEU A 15 -9.95 14.67 2.67
C LEU A 15 -11.10 13.71 2.33
N LEU A 16 -10.80 12.76 1.46
CA LEU A 16 -11.66 11.65 1.08
C LEU A 16 -11.13 10.37 1.71
N GLU A 17 -11.97 9.32 1.75
CA GLU A 17 -11.55 8.01 2.25
C GLU A 17 -10.31 7.45 1.51
N ALA A 18 -10.12 7.83 0.24
CA ALA A 18 -8.97 7.42 -0.55
C ALA A 18 -7.62 7.94 0.01
N ASP A 19 -7.62 9.07 0.73
CA ASP A 19 -6.40 9.67 1.28
C ASP A 19 -5.79 8.85 2.43
N GLU A 20 -6.56 7.92 3.00
CA GLU A 20 -6.11 7.00 4.06
C GLU A 20 -5.57 5.67 3.49
N LEU A 21 -5.55 5.52 2.17
CA LEU A 21 -5.20 4.27 1.48
C LEU A 21 -3.92 4.38 0.65
N PHE A 22 -3.29 3.23 0.41
CA PHE A 22 -2.12 3.11 -0.46
C PHE A 22 -2.54 3.21 -1.95
N CYS A 23 -2.80 4.42 -2.43
CA CYS A 23 -3.13 4.67 -3.82
C CYS A 23 -2.49 5.96 -4.38
N HIS A 24 -1.81 5.83 -5.53
CA HIS A 24 -1.39 6.99 -6.30
C HIS A 24 -2.61 7.58 -6.98
N GLN A 25 -2.82 8.89 -6.84
CA GLN A 25 -3.76 9.61 -7.66
C GLN A 25 -3.11 9.99 -9.00
N ILE A 26 -3.78 9.63 -10.09
CA ILE A 26 -3.40 10.00 -11.47
C ILE A 26 -4.63 10.52 -12.21
N MET A 27 -4.45 10.99 -13.44
CA MET A 27 -5.54 11.41 -14.33
C MET A 27 -6.27 10.21 -14.98
N ASP A 28 -6.45 9.13 -14.21
CA ASP A 28 -7.12 7.88 -14.62
C ASP A 28 -7.68 7.19 -13.36
N SER A 29 -8.37 6.06 -13.53
CA SER A 29 -8.90 5.24 -12.44
C SER A 29 -7.79 4.64 -11.58
N PHE A 30 -8.12 4.27 -10.33
CA PHE A 30 -7.22 3.54 -9.43
C PHE A 30 -6.80 2.14 -9.94
N ALA A 31 -7.42 1.65 -11.01
CA ALA A 31 -7.02 0.41 -11.68
C ALA A 31 -5.81 0.60 -12.63
N CYS A 32 -5.46 1.85 -12.94
CA CYS A 32 -4.38 2.20 -13.85
C CYS A 32 -3.11 2.64 -13.10
N VAL A 33 -1.98 2.52 -13.77
CA VAL A 33 -0.67 3.01 -13.33
C VAL A 33 -0.25 4.16 -14.24
N GLY A 34 0.43 5.17 -13.69
CA GLY A 34 0.91 6.30 -14.49
C GLY A 34 2.11 5.96 -15.37
N THR A 35 2.88 4.94 -15.00
CA THR A 35 4.08 4.47 -15.70
C THR A 35 4.24 2.97 -15.50
N THR A 36 4.97 2.29 -16.39
CA THR A 36 5.35 0.87 -16.28
C THR A 36 6.57 0.66 -15.38
N ASP A 37 7.17 1.73 -14.85
CA ASP A 37 8.31 1.65 -13.94
C ASP A 37 7.99 0.77 -12.73
N ARG A 38 8.89 -0.17 -12.42
CA ARG A 38 8.75 -1.06 -11.26
C ARG A 38 8.76 -0.31 -9.94
N ASP A 39 9.28 0.92 -9.91
CA ASP A 39 9.36 1.76 -8.71
C ASP A 39 8.11 2.62 -8.46
N TRP A 40 7.09 2.55 -9.34
CA TRP A 40 5.74 3.01 -9.04
C TRP A 40 5.14 2.20 -7.89
N THR A 41 5.29 2.71 -6.67
CA THR A 41 5.08 1.95 -5.44
C THR A 41 4.56 2.84 -4.32
N GLU A 42 3.67 2.28 -3.52
CA GLU A 42 3.27 2.87 -2.25
C GLU A 42 3.92 2.10 -1.12
N LYS A 43 4.60 2.79 -0.20
CA LYS A 43 5.35 2.15 0.88
C LYS A 43 5.18 2.93 2.17
N VAL A 44 4.92 2.21 3.26
CA VAL A 44 5.03 2.75 4.61
C VAL A 44 6.01 1.91 5.41
N CYS A 45 6.71 2.57 6.33
CA CYS A 45 7.46 1.93 7.38
C CYS A 45 7.04 2.58 8.71
N ALA A 46 6.80 1.75 9.72
CA ALA A 46 6.52 2.20 11.07
C ALA A 46 7.41 1.45 12.05
N MET A 47 7.95 2.18 13.01
CA MET A 47 8.87 1.65 14.01
C MET A 47 8.55 2.24 15.37
N ALA A 48 8.66 1.42 16.40
CA ALA A 48 8.56 1.84 17.78
C ALA A 48 9.61 1.09 18.60
N MET A 49 10.16 1.74 19.62
CA MET A 49 11.13 1.09 20.51
C MET A 49 10.98 1.60 21.94
N ALA A 50 11.25 0.72 22.90
CA ALA A 50 11.42 1.12 24.29
C ALA A 50 12.72 1.91 24.42
N ARG A 51 12.70 3.00 25.20
CA ARG A 51 13.86 3.89 25.37
C ARG A 51 15.03 3.20 26.07
N ASP A 52 14.76 2.16 26.85
CA ASP A 52 15.76 1.34 27.52
C ASP A 52 16.34 0.23 26.61
N GLY A 53 15.90 0.15 25.35
CA GLY A 53 16.36 -0.83 24.38
C GLY A 53 15.83 -2.25 24.62
N SER A 54 14.91 -2.46 25.56
CA SER A 54 14.39 -3.79 25.89
C SER A 54 13.50 -4.40 24.79
N LEU A 55 12.92 -3.55 23.94
CA LEU A 55 11.94 -3.92 22.92
C LEU A 55 12.07 -3.02 21.69
N GLN A 56 12.01 -3.62 20.50
CA GLN A 56 11.88 -2.91 19.22
C GLN A 56 10.84 -3.60 18.34
N LEU A 57 10.00 -2.79 17.69
CA LEU A 57 9.03 -3.20 16.68
C LEU A 57 9.40 -2.56 15.34
N GLY A 58 9.26 -3.33 14.27
CA GLY A 58 9.37 -2.85 12.89
C GLY A 58 8.24 -3.40 12.05
N PHE A 59 7.64 -2.54 11.24
CA PHE A 59 6.58 -2.88 10.31
C PHE A 59 6.82 -2.18 8.98
N GLY A 60 6.57 -2.88 7.88
CA GLY A 60 6.49 -2.26 6.57
C GLY A 60 5.47 -2.94 5.69
N LEU A 61 4.83 -2.13 4.85
CA LEU A 61 3.87 -2.56 3.84
C LEU A 61 4.21 -1.85 2.53
N GLY A 62 4.22 -2.60 1.44
CA GLY A 62 4.40 -2.07 0.09
C GLY A 62 3.33 -2.59 -0.87
N LYS A 63 2.75 -1.69 -1.67
CA LYS A 63 1.89 -2.03 -2.81
C LYS A 63 2.66 -1.76 -4.10
N TYR A 64 2.75 -2.79 -4.95
CA TYR A 64 3.52 -2.78 -6.20
C TYR A 64 2.61 -3.13 -7.38
N PRO A 65 1.82 -2.18 -7.90
CA PRO A 65 0.85 -2.44 -8.99
C PRO A 65 1.49 -3.06 -10.24
N ASN A 66 2.63 -2.53 -10.68
CA ASN A 66 3.38 -3.03 -11.85
C ASN A 66 4.00 -4.42 -11.66
N ARG A 67 3.95 -4.97 -10.44
CA ARG A 67 4.44 -6.31 -10.10
C ARG A 67 3.31 -7.24 -9.63
N ASN A 68 2.07 -6.76 -9.63
CA ASN A 68 0.88 -7.46 -9.16
C ASN A 68 1.03 -8.04 -7.74
N VAL A 69 1.76 -7.36 -6.85
CA VAL A 69 2.01 -7.84 -5.48
C VAL A 69 1.83 -6.73 -4.45
N MET A 70 1.28 -7.12 -3.31
CA MET A 70 1.40 -6.39 -2.05
C MET A 70 2.23 -7.25 -1.11
N ASP A 71 3.23 -6.65 -0.48
CA ASP A 71 4.17 -7.37 0.37
C ASP A 71 4.34 -6.64 1.70
N CYS A 72 4.48 -7.39 2.79
CA CYS A 72 4.63 -6.83 4.12
C CYS A 72 5.62 -7.61 4.97
N TYR A 73 6.18 -6.91 5.95
CA TYR A 73 6.90 -7.51 7.06
C TYR A 73 6.44 -6.90 8.38
N ALA A 74 6.49 -7.72 9.43
CA ALA A 74 6.40 -7.24 10.79
C ALA A 74 7.41 -8.01 11.65
N GLY A 75 8.07 -7.32 12.56
CA GLY A 75 9.09 -7.91 13.42
C GLY A 75 9.09 -7.31 14.81
N ILE A 76 9.50 -8.13 15.75
CA ILE A 76 9.73 -7.79 17.14
C ILE A 76 11.12 -8.28 17.55
N SER A 77 11.87 -7.44 18.24
CA SER A 77 13.12 -7.81 18.90
C SER A 77 12.99 -7.55 20.41
N ARG A 78 13.30 -8.54 21.23
CA ARG A 78 13.27 -8.46 22.71
C ARG A 78 14.40 -9.29 23.31
N GLY A 79 15.21 -8.70 24.19
CA GLY A 79 16.36 -9.39 24.80
C GLY A 79 17.32 -10.00 23.75
N LYS A 80 17.34 -11.33 23.64
CA LYS A 80 18.15 -12.09 22.65
C LYS A 80 17.32 -12.76 21.54
N GLU A 81 16.02 -12.47 21.48
CA GLU A 81 15.09 -13.06 20.52
C GLU A 81 14.64 -12.02 19.49
N GLN A 82 14.57 -12.44 18.23
CA GLN A 82 13.93 -11.68 17.17
C GLN A 82 12.97 -12.60 16.41
N ILE A 83 11.74 -12.14 16.23
CA ILE A 83 10.72 -12.81 15.43
C ILE A 83 10.36 -11.90 14.27
N THR A 84 10.28 -12.44 13.07
CA THR A 84 9.87 -11.70 11.87
C THR A 84 8.90 -12.54 11.08
N VAL A 85 7.75 -11.95 10.77
CA VAL A 85 6.77 -12.50 9.85
C VAL A 85 6.82 -11.72 8.55
N ARG A 86 6.61 -12.43 7.44
CA ARG A 86 6.50 -11.85 6.10
C ARG A 86 5.28 -12.45 5.44
N ALA A 87 4.51 -11.61 4.76
CA ALA A 87 3.35 -12.06 4.02
C ALA A 87 3.22 -11.26 2.74
N SER A 88 2.86 -11.95 1.67
CA SER A 88 2.63 -11.34 0.37
C SER A 88 1.30 -11.83 -0.19
N ARG A 89 0.63 -10.98 -0.96
CA ARG A 89 -0.56 -11.35 -1.74
C ARG A 89 -0.51 -10.77 -3.14
N GLN A 90 -1.12 -11.49 -4.08
CA GLN A 90 -1.35 -10.98 -5.42
C GLN A 90 -2.46 -9.91 -5.40
N LEU A 91 -2.32 -8.83 -6.19
CA LEU A 91 -3.30 -7.75 -6.22
C LEU A 91 -4.54 -8.11 -7.03
N ALA A 92 -4.36 -8.69 -8.22
CA ALA A 92 -5.41 -9.16 -9.11
C ALA A 92 -5.11 -10.58 -9.60
N GLN A 93 -6.11 -11.46 -9.65
CA GLN A 93 -5.96 -12.77 -10.26
C GLN A 93 -5.57 -12.64 -11.74
N ALA A 94 -4.84 -13.61 -12.27
CA ALA A 94 -4.69 -13.72 -13.72
C ALA A 94 -6.09 -13.82 -14.34
N LYS A 95 -6.38 -12.98 -15.32
CA LYS A 95 -7.60 -13.14 -16.12
C LYS A 95 -7.52 -14.53 -16.75
N PRO A 96 -8.51 -15.43 -16.54
CA PRO A 96 -8.49 -16.72 -17.20
C PRO A 96 -8.45 -16.49 -18.70
N ASP A 97 -7.47 -17.09 -19.36
CA ASP A 97 -7.33 -17.08 -20.80
C ASP A 97 -8.64 -17.67 -21.35
N GLY A 98 -9.43 -16.86 -22.07
CA GLY A 98 -10.75 -17.26 -22.59
C GLY A 98 -10.73 -18.39 -23.63
N ASN A 99 -9.61 -19.11 -23.76
CA ASN A 99 -9.36 -20.18 -24.71
C ASN A 99 -9.14 -21.57 -24.08
N ARG A 100 -9.26 -21.74 -22.75
CA ARG A 100 -9.31 -23.09 -22.15
C ARG A 100 -10.73 -23.56 -21.96
N THR A 101 -11.31 -24.14 -23.00
CA THR A 101 -12.41 -25.10 -22.84
C THR A 101 -11.80 -26.44 -22.45
N ASP A 102 -11.40 -26.58 -21.20
CA ASP A 102 -11.03 -27.90 -20.66
C ASP A 102 -12.35 -28.59 -20.28
N SER A 103 -13.00 -29.17 -21.28
CA SER A 103 -14.13 -30.08 -21.11
C SER A 103 -13.65 -31.33 -20.37
N LEU A 104 -14.13 -31.50 -19.14
CA LEU A 104 -14.26 -32.79 -18.46
C LEU A 104 -15.72 -33.26 -18.58
#